data_AF-A0A8T0CIX3-F1
#
_entry.id   AF-A0A8T0CIX3-F1
#
_cell.length_a   1.000
_cell.length_b   1.000
_cell.length_c   1.000
_cell.angle_alpha   90.00
_cell.angle_beta   90.00
_cell.angle_gamma   90.00
#
_symmetry.space_group_name_H-M   'P 1'
#
loop_
_entity.id
_entity.type
_entity.pdbx_description
1 polymer ?
#
loop_
_entity_poly.entity_id
_entity_poly.type
_entity_poly.pdbx_seq_one_letter_code
_entity_poly.pdbx_strand_id
1 'polypeptide(L)'
;MPDFHQDQWMEINAIFTFVVPVLVGLGAVKYQGKHHSPFDTHPITSFLSIFSLLLYYSLSLPLVAQLPAFHTISGAFTFYFLKILSFSLSIIFLTSLLFQGLFFFLLYLPLLMVFAAHFCGFLRKLLRLRRGTA
;
A
#
# COMPACT_ATOMS: atom_id res chain seq x y z
N MET A 1 16.24 23.28 0.69
CA MET A 1 15.18 23.09 1.70
C MET A 1 14.91 21.58 1.77
N PRO A 2 15.76 20.83 2.50
CA PRO A 2 15.74 19.37 2.47
C PRO A 2 15.00 18.78 3.70
N ASP A 3 14.69 17.50 3.60
CA ASP A 3 14.51 16.53 4.70
C ASP A 3 13.09 16.16 5.19
N PHE A 4 12.12 17.07 5.30
CA PHE A 4 10.83 16.66 5.93
C PHE A 4 10.05 15.56 5.17
N HIS A 5 10.18 15.50 3.85
CA HIS A 5 9.52 14.47 3.05
C HIS A 5 10.27 13.13 3.05
N GLN A 6 11.61 13.14 3.20
CA GLN A 6 12.43 11.94 3.09
C GLN A 6 12.37 11.09 4.36
N ASP A 7 12.33 11.75 5.52
CA ASP A 7 12.22 11.10 6.83
C ASP A 7 10.91 10.33 6.95
N GLN A 8 9.78 10.92 6.53
CA GLN A 8 8.49 10.23 6.54
C GLN A 8 8.46 8.98 5.66
N TRP A 9 9.14 8.97 4.51
CA TRP A 9 9.20 7.77 3.66
C TRP A 9 10.10 6.69 4.23
N MET A 10 11.16 7.07 4.95
CA MET A 10 12.01 6.14 5.69
C MET A 10 11.21 5.46 6.81
N GLU A 11 10.39 6.22 7.53
CA GLU A 11 9.49 5.69 8.57
C GLU A 11 8.43 4.74 7.98
N ILE A 12 7.78 5.11 6.86
CA ILE A 12 6.80 4.26 6.18
C ILE A 12 7.45 2.96 5.68
N ASN A 13 8.65 3.04 5.10
CA ASN A 13 9.40 1.87 4.67
C ASN A 13 9.78 0.99 5.87
N ALA A 14 10.17 1.57 7.01
CA ALA A 14 10.50 0.85 8.23
C ALA A 14 9.30 0.08 8.79
N ILE A 15 8.13 0.73 8.84
CA ILE A 15 6.85 0.10 9.20
C ILE A 15 6.58 -1.07 8.26
N PHE A 16 6.78 -0.92 6.95
CA PHE A 16 6.53 -1.97 5.98
C PHE A 16 7.45 -3.18 6.14
N THR A 17 8.75 -2.94 6.32
CA THR A 17 9.73 -4.01 6.59
C THR A 17 9.45 -4.76 7.89
N PHE A 18 8.69 -4.18 8.81
CA PHE A 18 8.24 -4.86 10.03
C PHE A 18 6.90 -5.58 9.83
N VAL A 19 5.89 -4.88 9.33
CA VAL A 19 4.50 -5.36 9.26
C VAL A 19 4.36 -6.51 8.25
N VAL A 20 5.02 -6.42 7.09
CA VAL A 20 4.86 -7.45 6.04
C VAL A 20 5.40 -8.81 6.50
N PRO A 21 6.64 -8.94 7.02
CA PRO A 21 7.12 -10.23 7.53
C PRO A 21 6.26 -10.78 8.67
N VAL A 22 5.74 -9.92 9.55
CA VAL A 22 4.84 -10.35 10.63
C VAL A 22 3.56 -10.95 10.05
N LEU A 23 2.90 -10.28 9.10
CA LEU A 23 1.68 -10.78 8.49
C LEU A 23 1.93 -12.07 7.68
N VAL A 24 3.04 -12.15 6.94
CA VAL A 24 3.44 -13.38 6.23
C VAL A 24 3.72 -14.51 7.22
N GLY A 25 4.43 -14.24 8.32
CA GLY A 25 4.73 -15.22 9.36
C GLY A 25 3.47 -15.74 10.07
N LEU A 26 2.53 -14.85 10.40
CA LEU A 26 1.22 -15.24 10.93
C LEU A 26 0.45 -16.11 9.93
N GLY A 27 0.59 -15.84 8.62
CA GLY A 27 0.00 -16.64 7.56
C GLY A 27 0.60 -18.04 7.53
N ALA A 28 1.94 -18.14 7.57
CA ALA A 28 2.64 -19.41 7.64
C ALA A 28 2.18 -20.23 8.85
N VAL A 29 2.06 -19.62 10.04
CA VAL A 29 1.55 -20.29 11.25
C VAL A 29 0.09 -20.71 11.10
N LYS A 30 -0.79 -19.84 10.59
CA LYS A 30 -2.23 -20.14 10.42
C LYS A 30 -2.51 -21.33 9.52
N TYR A 31 -1.66 -21.53 8.50
CA TYR A 31 -1.77 -22.60 7.52
C TYR A 31 -0.77 -23.75 7.75
N GLN A 32 0.06 -23.68 8.78
CA GLN A 32 1.00 -24.75 9.14
C GLN A 32 0.23 -26.04 9.47
N GLY A 33 0.64 -27.15 8.86
CA GLY A 33 0.02 -28.46 9.08
C GLY A 33 -1.38 -28.63 8.48
N LYS A 34 -1.89 -27.65 7.71
CA LYS A 34 -3.14 -27.80 6.97
C LYS A 34 -2.87 -28.30 5.56
N HIS A 35 -3.76 -29.15 5.05
CA HIS A 35 -3.73 -29.62 3.66
C HIS A 35 -4.05 -28.54 2.62
N HIS A 36 -4.61 -27.40 3.06
CA HIS A 36 -5.08 -26.33 2.20
C HIS A 36 -4.22 -25.10 2.44
N SER A 37 -3.65 -24.52 1.38
CA SER A 37 -2.87 -23.28 1.49
C SER A 37 -3.75 -22.04 1.19
N PRO A 38 -3.30 -20.83 1.54
CA PRO A 38 -4.00 -19.59 1.18
C PRO A 38 -4.05 -19.36 -0.34
N PHE A 39 -3.13 -19.97 -1.10
CA PHE A 39 -3.12 -19.92 -2.56
C PHE A 39 -4.23 -20.77 -3.16
N ASP A 40 -4.60 -21.87 -2.50
CA ASP A 40 -5.64 -22.78 -2.99
C ASP A 40 -7.04 -22.33 -2.52
N THR A 41 -7.13 -21.84 -1.28
CA THR A 41 -8.40 -21.44 -0.66
C THR A 41 -8.85 -20.03 -1.07
N HIS A 42 -7.90 -19.12 -1.30
CA HIS A 42 -8.18 -17.72 -1.63
C HIS A 42 -7.23 -17.21 -2.73
N PRO A 43 -7.25 -17.80 -3.94
CA PRO A 43 -6.27 -17.54 -5.00
C PRO A 43 -6.23 -16.06 -5.41
N ILE A 44 -7.41 -15.43 -5.56
CA ILE A 44 -7.51 -14.02 -5.97
C ILE A 44 -6.92 -13.10 -4.91
N THR A 45 -7.28 -13.28 -3.63
CA THR A 45 -6.80 -12.45 -2.53
C THR A 45 -5.29 -12.59 -2.34
N SER A 46 -4.77 -13.82 -2.40
CA SER A 46 -3.33 -14.11 -2.33
C SER A 46 -2.57 -13.46 -3.48
N PHE A 47 -3.08 -13.58 -4.71
CA PHE A 47 -2.48 -12.95 -5.89
C PHE A 47 -2.45 -11.42 -5.76
N LEU A 48 -3.57 -10.79 -5.40
CA LEU A 48 -3.64 -9.33 -5.26
C LEU A 48 -2.75 -8.82 -4.13
N SER A 49 -2.62 -9.56 -3.04
CA SER A 49 -1.70 -9.23 -1.94
C SER A 49 -0.24 -9.19 -2.42
N ILE A 50 0.20 -10.25 -3.11
CA ILE A 50 1.56 -10.39 -3.62
C ILE A 50 1.84 -9.36 -4.72
N PHE A 51 0.91 -9.18 -5.65
CA PHE A 51 1.04 -8.20 -6.72
C PHE A 51 1.19 -6.78 -6.16
N SER A 52 0.35 -6.41 -5.20
CA SER A 52 0.43 -5.09 -4.55
C SER A 52 1.74 -4.92 -3.78
N LEU A 53 2.22 -5.97 -3.12
CA LEU A 53 3.51 -5.99 -2.42
C LEU A 53 4.69 -5.77 -3.38
N LEU A 54 4.71 -6.51 -4.49
CA LEU A 54 5.72 -6.40 -5.54
C LEU A 54 5.71 -5.01 -6.17
N LEU A 55 4.53 -4.45 -6.42
CA LEU A 55 4.38 -3.11 -6.97
C LEU A 55 4.94 -2.05 -6.00
N TYR A 56 4.63 -2.16 -4.70
CA TYR A 56 5.20 -1.27 -3.69
C TYR A 56 6.73 -1.36 -3.62
N TYR A 57 7.30 -2.57 -3.60
CA TYR A 57 8.75 -2.76 -3.57
C TYR A 57 9.41 -2.20 -4.83
N SER A 58 8.82 -2.45 -6.00
CA SER A 58 9.31 -1.92 -7.28
C SER A 58 9.32 -0.39 -7.28
N LEU A 59 8.23 0.24 -6.81
CA LEU A 59 8.14 1.70 -6.68
C LEU A 59 9.07 2.26 -5.60
N SER A 60 9.56 1.44 -4.67
CA SER A 60 10.50 1.86 -3.63
C SER A 60 11.95 1.77 -4.08
N LEU A 61 12.23 1.21 -5.26
CA LEU A 61 13.58 1.19 -5.83
C LEU A 61 14.01 2.61 -6.23
N PRO A 62 15.23 3.04 -5.86
CA PRO A 62 15.75 4.37 -6.21
C PRO A 62 15.72 4.64 -7.72
N LEU A 63 15.96 3.60 -8.54
CA LEU A 63 15.94 3.70 -9.99
C LEU A 63 14.57 4.13 -10.54
N VAL A 64 13.49 3.64 -9.93
CA VAL A 64 12.13 3.96 -10.37
C VAL A 64 11.77 5.39 -10.00
N ALA A 65 12.23 5.88 -8.85
CA ALA A 65 12.03 7.28 -8.45
C ALA A 65 12.72 8.30 -9.37
N GLN A 66 13.78 7.89 -10.08
CA GLN A 66 14.54 8.72 -11.03
C GLN A 66 13.96 8.72 -12.45
N LEU A 67 12.82 8.05 -12.69
CA LEU A 67 12.20 8.04 -14.01
C LEU A 67 11.75 9.46 -14.38
N PRO A 68 12.02 9.92 -15.62
CA PRO A 68 11.64 11.26 -16.07
C PRO A 68 10.15 11.56 -15.93
N ALA A 69 9.32 10.51 -16.04
CA ALA A 69 7.87 10.58 -15.84
C ALA A 69 7.47 11.14 -14.46
N PHE A 70 8.28 10.92 -13.42
CA PHE A 70 8.01 11.35 -12.05
C PHE A 70 8.65 12.67 -11.65
N HIS A 71 9.45 13.29 -12.52
CA HIS A 71 10.07 14.59 -12.26
C HIS A 71 9.07 15.75 -12.44
N THR A 72 7.92 15.51 -13.07
CA THR A 72 6.83 16.49 -13.15
C THR A 72 6.03 16.53 -11.85
N ILE A 73 5.40 17.66 -11.52
CA ILE A 73 4.54 17.79 -10.32
C ILE A 73 3.43 16.73 -10.32
N SER A 74 2.80 16.50 -11.48
CA SER A 74 1.78 15.46 -11.65
C SER A 74 2.35 14.04 -11.52
N GLY A 75 3.56 13.82 -12.06
CA GLY A 75 4.28 12.56 -11.99
C GLY A 75 4.69 12.17 -10.58
N ALA A 76 5.34 13.07 -9.84
CA ALA A 76 5.71 12.86 -8.45
C ALA A 76 4.47 12.54 -7.59
N PHE A 77 3.39 13.27 -7.81
CA PHE A 77 2.13 13.04 -7.11
C PHE A 77 1.50 11.69 -7.43
N THR A 78 1.50 11.29 -8.70
CA THR A 78 1.03 9.98 -9.16
C THR A 78 1.88 8.86 -8.57
N PHE A 79 3.19 9.02 -8.55
CA PHE A 79 4.15 8.08 -7.95
C PHE A 79 3.86 7.87 -6.46
N TYR A 80 3.71 8.94 -5.68
CA TYR A 80 3.41 8.84 -4.26
C TYR A 80 2.03 8.21 -4.01
N PHE A 81 1.04 8.56 -4.81
CA PHE A 81 -0.29 7.95 -4.72
C PHE A 81 -0.24 6.44 -4.97
N LEU A 82 0.45 6.01 -6.03
CA LEU A 82 0.65 4.60 -6.37
C LEU A 82 1.38 3.84 -5.25
N LYS A 83 2.41 4.44 -4.63
CA LYS A 83 3.10 3.83 -3.49
C LYS A 83 2.15 3.60 -2.30
N ILE A 84 1.41 4.62 -1.89
CA ILE A 84 0.48 4.52 -0.74
C ILE A 84 -0.63 3.51 -1.06
N LEU A 85 -1.20 3.57 -2.26
CA LEU A 85 -2.24 2.64 -2.68
C LEU A 85 -1.74 1.19 -2.66
N SER A 86 -0.56 0.92 -3.22
CA SER A 86 0.03 -0.42 -3.26
C SER A 86 0.31 -0.95 -1.85
N PHE A 87 0.81 -0.09 -0.96
CA PHE A 87 1.00 -0.40 0.46
C PHE A 87 -0.32 -0.80 1.13
N SER A 88 -1.33 0.07 1.04
CA SER A 88 -2.63 -0.16 1.67
C SER A 88 -3.29 -1.44 1.14
N LEU A 89 -3.27 -1.66 -0.16
CA LEU A 89 -3.84 -2.87 -0.78
C LEU A 89 -3.13 -4.14 -0.31
N SER A 90 -1.79 -4.13 -0.24
CA SER A 90 -1.05 -5.29 0.23
C SER A 90 -1.43 -5.67 1.66
N ILE A 91 -1.44 -4.68 2.57
CA ILE A 91 -1.84 -4.88 3.97
C ILE A 91 -3.29 -5.35 4.08
N ILE A 92 -4.20 -4.75 3.31
CA ILE A 92 -5.61 -5.14 3.26
C ILE A 92 -5.74 -6.61 2.89
N PHE A 93 -5.12 -7.04 1.79
CA PHE A 93 -5.27 -8.41 1.31
C PHE A 93 -4.57 -9.42 2.21
N LEU A 94 -3.39 -9.09 2.77
CA LEU A 94 -2.72 -9.93 3.77
C LEU A 94 -3.56 -10.09 5.04
N THR A 95 -4.12 -8.99 5.54
CA THR A 95 -4.97 -9.02 6.74
C THR A 95 -6.27 -9.79 6.46
N SER A 96 -6.84 -9.67 5.25
CA SER A 96 -8.01 -10.44 4.81
C SER A 96 -7.75 -11.95 4.79
N LEU A 97 -6.55 -12.37 4.38
CA LEU A 97 -6.14 -13.77 4.43
C LEU A 97 -6.01 -14.30 5.87
N LEU A 98 -5.59 -13.45 6.81
CA LEU A 98 -5.40 -13.84 8.21
C LEU A 98 -6.70 -13.84 9.01
N PHE A 99 -7.52 -12.81 8.85
CA PHE A 99 -8.70 -12.57 9.67
C PHE A 99 -9.97 -12.59 8.82
N GLN A 100 -10.84 -13.57 9.07
CA GLN A 100 -12.19 -13.61 8.51
C GLN A 100 -13.19 -13.11 9.56
N GLY A 101 -14.20 -12.34 9.14
CA GLY A 101 -15.29 -11.89 10.01
C GLY A 101 -15.05 -10.55 10.72
N LEU A 102 -15.49 -10.42 11.98
CA LEU A 102 -15.65 -9.15 12.70
C LEU A 102 -14.34 -8.35 12.89
N PHE A 103 -13.21 -9.04 13.00
CA PHE A 103 -11.87 -8.42 13.05
C PHE A 103 -11.50 -7.68 11.77
N PHE A 104 -12.04 -8.12 10.62
CA PHE A 104 -11.87 -7.42 9.35
C PHE A 104 -12.45 -6.01 9.46
N PHE A 105 -13.67 -5.85 9.97
CA PHE A 105 -14.29 -4.53 10.11
C PHE A 105 -13.54 -3.60 11.06
N LEU A 106 -13.06 -4.11 12.19
CA LEU A 106 -12.35 -3.30 13.20
C LEU A 106 -11.01 -2.74 12.70
N LEU A 107 -10.25 -3.51 11.92
CA LEU A 107 -8.97 -3.07 11.34
C LEU A 107 -9.15 -2.30 10.01
N TYR A 108 -10.15 -2.67 9.22
CA TYR A 108 -10.35 -2.15 7.88
C TYR A 108 -10.97 -0.75 7.86
N LEU A 109 -11.93 -0.48 8.74
CA LEU A 109 -12.64 0.82 8.80
C LEU A 109 -11.69 2.01 9.06
N PRO A 110 -10.76 1.96 10.04
CA PRO A 110 -9.80 3.05 10.23
C PRO A 110 -8.81 3.17 9.05
N LEU A 111 -8.37 2.06 8.47
CA LEU A 111 -7.46 2.07 7.31
C LEU A 111 -8.12 2.70 6.07
N LEU A 112 -9.38 2.35 5.83
CA LEU A 112 -10.21 2.91 4.75
C LEU A 112 -10.42 4.42 4.96
N MET A 113 -10.66 4.86 6.20
CA MET A 113 -10.79 6.29 6.51
C MET A 113 -9.51 7.06 6.23
N VAL A 114 -8.35 6.54 6.62
CA VAL A 114 -7.04 7.14 6.31
C VAL A 114 -6.85 7.23 4.80
N PHE A 115 -7.09 6.12 4.09
CA PHE A 115 -6.99 6.09 2.63
C PHE A 115 -7.94 7.10 1.97
N ALA A 116 -9.20 7.14 2.37
CA ALA A 116 -10.20 8.08 1.84
C ALA A 116 -9.84 9.53 2.12
N ALA A 117 -9.27 9.85 3.30
CA ALA A 117 -8.80 11.19 3.61
C ALA A 117 -7.66 11.63 2.68
N HIS A 118 -6.68 10.75 2.45
CA HIS A 118 -5.59 11.00 1.50
C HIS A 118 -6.10 11.12 0.07
N PHE A 119 -7.04 10.27 -0.36
CA PHE A 119 -7.65 10.31 -1.68
C PHE A 119 -8.50 11.57 -1.91
N CYS A 120 -9.29 11.99 -0.93
CA CYS A 120 -10.03 13.25 -0.97
C CYS A 120 -9.11 14.47 -0.96
N GLY A 121 -8.00 14.42 -0.22
CA GLY A 121 -6.94 15.42 -0.31
C GLY A 121 -6.31 15.47 -1.70
N PHE A 122 -6.11 14.28 -2.29
CA PHE A 122 -5.54 14.11 -3.63
C PHE A 122 -6.44 14.74 -4.70
N LEU A 123 -7.71 14.37 -4.71
CA LEU A 123 -8.73 14.92 -5.62
C LEU A 123 -8.86 16.43 -5.49
N ARG A 124 -8.85 16.97 -4.26
CA ARG A 124 -8.92 18.42 -4.02
C ARG A 124 -7.72 19.15 -4.62
N LYS A 125 -6.51 18.62 -4.51
CA LYS A 125 -5.31 19.22 -5.13
C LYS A 125 -5.37 19.16 -6.66
N LEU A 126 -5.79 18.03 -7.23
CA LEU A 126 -5.98 17.89 -8.69
C LEU A 126 -7.01 18.88 -9.25
N LEU A 127 -8.15 19.01 -8.58
CA LEU A 127 -9.22 19.93 -8.98
C LEU A 127 -8.77 21.40 -8.92
N ARG A 128 -7.89 21.77 -7.97
CA ARG A 128 -7.30 23.12 -7.90
C ARG A 128 -6.33 23.38 -9.04
N LEU A 129 -5.46 22.42 -9.38
CA LEU A 129 -4.53 22.54 -10.50
C LEU A 129 -5.27 22.70 -11.83
N ARG A 130 -6.35 21.94 -12.03
CA ARG A 130 -7.21 22.05 -13.23
C ARG A 130 -7.94 23.41 -13.33
N ARG A 131 -8.22 24.06 -12.20
CA ARG A 131 -8.93 25.36 -12.16
C ARG A 131 -8.01 26.57 -12.34
N GLY A 132 -6.71 26.43 -12.10
CA GLY A 132 -5.73 27.51 -12.26
C GLY A 132 -5.15 27.65 -13.68
N THR A 133 -5.56 26.78 -14.60
CA THR A 133 -5.17 26.78 -16.02
C THR A 133 -6.30 27.22 -16.96
N ALA A 134 -7.38 27.77 -16.42
CA ALA A 134 -8.54 28.28 -17.16
C ALA A 134 -8.61 29.81 -17.05
#